data_AF-A0A0C3GM84-F1
#
_entry.id   AF-A0A0C3GM84-F1
#
_cell.length_a   1.000
_cell.length_b   1.000
_cell.length_c   1.000
_cell.angle_alpha   90.00
_cell.angle_beta   90.00
_cell.angle_gamma   90.00
#
_symmetry.space_group_name_H-M   'P 1'
#
loop_
_entity.id
_entity.type
_entity.pdbx_description
1 polymer ?
#
loop_
_entity_poly.entity_id
_entity_poly.type
_entity_poly.pdbx_seq_one_letter_code
_entity_poly.pdbx_strand_id
1 'polypeptide(L)'
;MRFTLSILTAALSTLAIAAPNKPFIPKDYYLKNIAPIQLQRLSNFASDHKDTLTADQQAFISNATSAVSIFDTSSFDSLRSQADVLFSPADAKYILTGKTAAAKTRRDENDVLSRRFVTCECATESNWCDNNQYCKGGADGCNYASSGCGTLDGYPCDGLCENGN
;
A
#
# COMPACT_ATOMS: atom_id res chain seq x y z
N MET A 1 11.51 -43.74 -55.87
CA MET A 1 10.49 -43.10 -55.02
C MET A 1 11.18 -42.53 -53.79
N ARG A 2 11.24 -41.20 -53.65
CA ARG A 2 11.82 -40.50 -52.48
C ARG A 2 10.72 -39.61 -51.91
N PHE A 3 10.27 -39.90 -50.68
CA PHE A 3 9.37 -39.03 -49.92
C PHE A 3 10.22 -38.26 -48.91
N THR A 4 10.46 -36.98 -49.18
CA THR A 4 10.99 -36.03 -48.20
C THR A 4 9.81 -35.35 -47.51
N LEU A 5 9.57 -35.68 -46.24
CA LEU A 5 8.64 -34.95 -45.37
C LEU A 5 9.32 -33.67 -44.89
N SER A 6 8.86 -32.52 -45.37
CA SER A 6 9.22 -31.21 -44.83
C SER A 6 8.41 -30.96 -43.56
N ILE A 7 9.08 -30.93 -42.41
CA ILE A 7 8.44 -30.59 -41.13
C ILE A 7 8.44 -29.06 -41.02
N LEU A 8 7.25 -28.43 -41.17
CA LEU A 8 7.05 -27.03 -40.82
C LEU A 8 7.11 -26.86 -39.30
N THR A 9 8.13 -26.16 -38.81
CA THR A 9 8.20 -25.68 -37.43
C THR A 9 7.51 -24.33 -37.37
N ALA A 10 6.28 -24.28 -36.85
CA ALA A 10 5.61 -23.03 -36.54
C ALA A 10 6.17 -22.48 -35.22
N ALA A 11 6.96 -21.40 -35.29
CA ALA A 11 7.43 -20.68 -34.12
C ALA A 11 6.27 -19.89 -33.50
N LEU A 12 5.68 -20.42 -32.41
CA LEU A 12 4.77 -19.67 -31.55
C LEU A 12 5.57 -18.59 -30.82
N SER A 13 5.51 -17.36 -31.35
CA SER A 13 6.00 -16.18 -30.64
C SER A 13 4.99 -15.81 -29.57
N THR A 14 5.23 -16.28 -28.34
CA THR A 14 4.50 -15.79 -27.16
C THR A 14 4.91 -14.35 -26.89
N LEU A 15 4.03 -13.41 -27.22
CA LEU A 15 4.10 -12.04 -26.71
C LEU A 15 3.91 -12.11 -25.19
N ALA A 16 5.02 -12.09 -24.45
CA ALA A 16 5.01 -11.80 -23.03
C ALA A 16 4.52 -10.36 -22.87
N ILE A 17 3.23 -10.19 -22.55
CA ILE A 17 2.70 -8.92 -22.08
C ILE A 17 3.30 -8.73 -20.69
N ALA A 18 4.42 -8.00 -20.61
CA ALA A 18 4.96 -7.59 -19.33
C ALA A 18 3.89 -6.74 -18.62
N ALA A 19 3.33 -7.25 -17.53
CA ALA A 19 2.57 -6.45 -16.59
C ALA A 19 3.43 -5.25 -16.16
N PRO A 20 2.85 -4.06 -15.88
CA PRO A 20 3.62 -2.95 -15.33
C PRO A 20 4.14 -3.34 -13.94
N ASN A 21 5.37 -3.86 -13.92
CA ASN A 21 6.08 -4.28 -12.73
C ASN A 21 6.51 -3.08 -11.91
N LYS A 22 5.61 -2.44 -11.16
CA LYS A 22 5.96 -1.66 -9.96
C LYS A 22 4.83 -1.71 -8.91
N PRO A 23 4.76 -2.77 -8.09
CA PRO A 23 3.85 -2.78 -6.93
C PRO A 23 4.22 -1.70 -5.89
N PHE A 24 5.42 -1.14 -5.97
CA PHE A 24 5.94 -0.18 -4.99
C PHE A 24 6.37 1.14 -5.63
N ILE A 25 6.32 2.20 -4.83
CA ILE A 25 6.88 3.51 -5.16
C ILE A 25 8.39 3.39 -5.39
N PRO A 26 8.99 4.17 -6.31
CA PRO A 26 10.44 4.18 -6.49
C PRO A 26 11.18 4.48 -5.18
N LYS A 27 12.18 3.65 -4.87
CA LYS A 27 12.96 3.73 -3.62
C LYS A 27 13.49 5.14 -3.31
N ASP A 28 14.11 5.80 -4.27
CA ASP A 28 14.67 7.14 -4.05
C ASP A 28 13.60 8.18 -3.73
N TYR A 29 12.43 8.06 -4.35
CA TYR A 29 11.29 8.91 -4.04
C TYR A 29 10.76 8.62 -2.63
N TYR A 30 10.61 7.35 -2.27
CA TYR A 30 10.16 6.93 -0.94
C TYR A 30 11.09 7.46 0.15
N LEU A 31 12.39 7.17 0.04
CA LEU A 31 13.39 7.58 1.04
C LEU A 31 13.46 9.10 1.20
N LYS A 32 13.24 9.86 0.12
CA LYS A 32 13.29 11.32 0.15
C LYS A 32 12.00 11.95 0.70
N ASN A 33 10.83 11.45 0.32
CA ASN A 33 9.56 12.17 0.51
C ASN A 33 8.60 11.49 1.49
N ILE A 34 8.72 10.18 1.71
CA ILE A 34 7.78 9.39 2.52
C ILE A 34 8.45 8.91 3.81
N ALA A 35 9.64 8.31 3.72
CA ALA A 35 10.35 7.76 4.85
C ALA A 35 10.52 8.74 6.03
N PRO A 36 10.85 10.04 5.85
CA PRO A 36 10.97 10.97 6.97
C PRO A 36 9.68 11.09 7.81
N ILE A 37 8.52 11.10 7.14
CA ILE A 37 7.20 11.19 7.77
C ILE A 37 6.91 9.89 8.54
N GLN A 38 7.20 8.74 7.93
CA GLN A 38 7.02 7.42 8.55
C GLN A 38 7.89 7.24 9.80
N LEU A 39 9.18 7.60 9.70
CA LEU A 39 10.13 7.51 10.81
C LEU A 39 9.71 8.43 11.97
N GLN A 40 9.26 9.65 11.64
CA GLN A 40 8.75 10.55 12.66
C GLN A 40 7.50 9.98 13.34
N ARG A 41 6.58 9.38 12.59
CA ARG A 41 5.38 8.74 13.16
C ARG A 41 5.73 7.58 14.10
N LEU A 42 6.62 6.69 13.67
CA LEU A 42 7.08 5.56 14.49
C LEU A 42 7.76 6.06 15.78
N SER A 43 8.63 7.08 15.67
CA SER A 43 9.29 7.70 16.81
C SER A 43 8.29 8.35 17.78
N ASN A 44 7.31 9.09 17.26
CA ASN A 44 6.30 9.74 18.08
C ASN A 44 5.45 8.70 18.81
N PHE A 45 4.96 7.67 18.11
CA PHE A 45 4.17 6.61 18.73
C PHE A 45 4.94 5.90 19.85
N ALA A 46 6.23 5.58 19.62
CA ALA A 46 7.09 4.98 20.63
C ALA A 46 7.28 5.87 21.86
N SER A 47 7.47 7.18 21.65
CA SER A 47 7.63 8.15 22.73
C SER A 47 6.35 8.31 23.55
N ASP A 48 5.21 8.43 22.88
CA ASP A 48 3.91 8.64 23.51
C ASP A 48 3.46 7.43 24.34
N HIS A 49 3.96 6.23 24.01
CA HIS A 49 3.63 4.97 24.67
C HIS A 49 4.82 4.31 25.39
N LYS A 50 5.89 5.08 25.66
CA LYS A 50 7.17 4.54 26.18
C LYS A 50 7.02 3.64 27.42
N ASP A 51 6.04 3.91 28.27
CA ASP A 51 5.83 3.22 29.54
C ASP A 51 4.80 2.06 29.43
N THR A 52 4.15 1.90 28.28
CA THR A 52 3.06 0.93 28.06
C THR A 52 3.37 -0.10 26.97
N LEU A 53 4.36 0.14 26.10
CA LEU A 53 4.75 -0.82 25.08
C LEU A 53 5.41 -2.06 25.67
N THR A 54 4.95 -3.24 25.27
CA THR A 54 5.62 -4.51 25.57
C THR A 54 6.94 -4.64 24.79
N ALA A 55 7.78 -5.60 25.19
CA ALA A 55 9.04 -5.88 24.48
C ALA A 55 8.82 -6.22 22.99
N ASP A 56 7.79 -6.99 22.67
CA ASP A 56 7.47 -7.37 21.29
C ASP A 56 6.98 -6.17 20.47
N GLN A 57 6.18 -5.28 21.08
CA GLN A 57 5.74 -4.04 20.44
C GLN A 57 6.91 -3.08 20.17
N GLN A 58 7.86 -2.99 21.10
CA GLN A 58 9.09 -2.21 20.90
C GLN A 58 9.95 -2.79 19.77
N ALA A 59 10.11 -4.12 19.74
CA ALA A 59 10.83 -4.82 18.68
C ALA A 59 10.17 -4.60 17.31
N PHE A 60 8.84 -4.64 17.24
CA PHE A 60 8.09 -4.31 16.04
C PHE A 60 8.39 -2.88 15.55
N ILE A 61 8.33 -1.88 16.43
CA ILE A 61 8.63 -0.49 16.05
C ILE A 61 10.07 -0.36 15.52
N SER A 62 11.03 -1.02 16.17
CA SER A 62 12.42 -1.06 15.71
C SER A 62 12.54 -1.70 14.31
N ASN A 63 11.87 -2.82 14.08
CA ASN A 63 11.88 -3.51 12.78
C ASN A 63 11.22 -2.65 11.68
N ALA A 64 10.07 -2.03 11.97
CA ALA A 64 9.41 -1.11 11.06
C ALA A 64 10.31 0.11 10.75
N THR A 65 10.98 0.67 11.75
CA THR A 65 11.92 1.79 11.58
C THR A 65 13.08 1.40 10.66
N SER A 66 13.65 0.21 10.85
CA SER A 66 14.69 -0.33 9.97
C SER A 66 14.17 -0.49 8.54
N ALA A 67 13.02 -1.13 8.35
CA ALA A 67 12.43 -1.36 7.04
C ALA A 67 12.15 -0.05 6.28
N VAL A 68 11.61 0.98 6.96
CA VAL A 68 11.40 2.31 6.39
C VAL A 68 12.72 2.96 5.97
N SER A 69 13.75 2.89 6.82
CA SER A 69 15.03 3.57 6.60
C SER A 69 15.78 3.10 5.37
N ILE A 70 15.60 1.84 4.96
CA ILE A 70 16.24 1.25 3.78
C ILE A 70 15.25 0.92 2.65
N PHE A 71 13.96 1.23 2.85
CA PHE A 71 12.85 0.82 2.00
C PHE A 71 12.85 -0.68 1.70
N ASP A 72 12.84 -1.48 2.76
CA ASP A 72 12.75 -2.94 2.66
C ASP A 72 11.29 -3.38 2.46
N THR A 73 10.88 -3.39 1.20
CA THR A 73 9.53 -3.81 0.80
C THR A 73 9.26 -5.29 1.02
N SER A 74 10.31 -6.12 1.17
CA SER A 74 10.13 -7.56 1.42
C SER A 74 9.58 -7.85 2.83
N SER A 75 9.73 -6.89 3.75
CA SER A 75 9.23 -6.99 5.12
C SER A 75 7.80 -6.50 5.29
N PHE A 76 7.17 -5.84 4.31
CA PHE A 76 5.90 -5.12 4.51
C PHE A 76 4.73 -6.04 4.89
N ASP A 77 4.58 -7.19 4.22
CA ASP A 77 3.49 -8.13 4.55
C ASP A 77 3.67 -8.71 5.95
N SER A 78 4.90 -9.06 6.31
CA SER A 78 5.21 -9.55 7.66
C SER A 78 4.95 -8.49 8.74
N LEU A 79 5.33 -7.24 8.48
CA LEU A 79 5.07 -6.13 9.40
C LEU A 79 3.57 -5.88 9.55
N ARG A 80 2.78 -5.96 8.48
CA ARG A 80 1.32 -5.88 8.58
C ARG A 80 0.77 -6.98 9.48
N SER A 81 1.10 -8.24 9.21
CA SER A 81 0.61 -9.36 10.02
C SER A 81 1.03 -9.28 11.49
N GLN A 82 2.25 -8.82 11.77
CA GLN A 82 2.72 -8.59 13.14
C GLN A 82 1.94 -7.46 13.81
N ALA A 83 1.68 -6.36 13.11
CA ALA A 83 0.93 -5.24 13.67
C ALA A 83 -0.50 -5.64 14.08
N ASP A 84 -1.17 -6.43 13.22
CA ASP A 84 -2.53 -6.94 13.47
C ASP A 84 -2.61 -7.86 14.72
N VAL A 85 -1.49 -8.47 15.11
CA VAL A 85 -1.39 -9.30 16.33
C VAL A 85 -1.00 -8.49 17.56
N LEU A 86 -0.08 -7.54 17.40
CA LEU A 86 0.56 -6.83 18.51
C LEU A 86 -0.22 -5.59 18.97
N PHE A 87 -1.05 -5.01 18.12
CA PHE A 87 -1.73 -3.74 18.38
C PHE A 87 -3.24 -3.84 18.18
N SER A 88 -3.96 -2.85 18.70
CA SER A 88 -5.37 -2.68 18.34
C SER A 88 -5.47 -2.40 16.83
N PRO A 89 -6.59 -2.73 16.16
CA PRO A 89 -6.75 -2.42 14.73
C PRO A 89 -6.55 -0.94 14.39
N ALA A 90 -6.94 -0.04 15.31
CA ALA A 90 -6.75 1.39 15.16
C ALA A 90 -5.27 1.79 15.22
N ASP A 91 -4.53 1.25 16.17
CA ASP A 91 -3.10 1.53 16.32
C ASP A 91 -2.29 0.90 15.19
N ALA A 92 -2.57 -0.35 14.81
CA ALA A 92 -1.92 -1.01 13.67
C ALA A 92 -2.06 -0.17 12.39
N LYS A 93 -3.29 0.31 12.11
CA LYS A 93 -3.56 1.19 10.96
C LYS A 93 -2.84 2.53 11.09
N TYR A 94 -2.90 3.18 12.24
CA TYR A 94 -2.22 4.46 12.46
C TYR A 94 -0.70 4.32 12.30
N ILE A 95 -0.09 3.33 12.94
CA ILE A 95 1.35 3.09 12.88
C ILE A 95 1.80 2.84 11.44
N LEU A 96 1.08 2.01 10.69
CA LEU A 96 1.47 1.59 9.35
C LEU A 96 1.05 2.54 8.22
N THR A 97 0.06 3.42 8.42
CA THR A 97 -0.44 4.28 7.32
C THR A 97 -0.64 5.75 7.71
N GLY A 98 -0.54 6.08 9.00
CA GLY A 98 -0.86 7.40 9.53
C GLY A 98 -2.35 7.73 9.53
N LYS A 99 -3.19 6.85 9.00
CA LYS A 99 -4.65 7.00 9.00
C LYS A 99 -5.17 6.54 10.37
N THR A 100 -6.03 7.35 10.99
CA THR A 100 -6.77 6.94 12.19
C THR A 100 -7.94 6.04 11.79
N ALA A 101 -8.48 5.26 12.73
CA ALA A 101 -9.67 4.42 12.53
C ALA A 101 -10.95 5.21 12.19
N ALA A 102 -10.89 6.54 12.13
CA ALA A 102 -11.99 7.39 11.68
C ALA A 102 -11.47 8.70 11.07
N ALA A 103 -11.60 8.84 9.74
CA ALA A 103 -11.74 10.13 9.07
C ALA A 103 -12.38 9.97 7.67
N LYS A 104 -13.71 9.89 7.67
CA LYS A 104 -14.73 10.38 6.71
C LYS A 104 -15.88 9.38 6.59
N THR A 105 -16.77 9.45 7.58
CA THR A 105 -18.15 9.01 7.39
C THR A 105 -18.75 9.80 6.24
N ARG A 106 -19.20 9.08 5.21
CA ARG A 106 -20.00 9.53 4.06
C ARG A 106 -19.28 10.47 3.09
N ARG A 107 -19.00 9.93 1.90
CA ARG A 107 -19.11 10.71 0.66
C ARG A 107 -20.46 11.42 0.71
N ASP A 108 -20.47 12.73 0.93
CA ASP A 108 -21.67 13.53 0.77
C ASP A 108 -22.16 13.34 -0.67
N GLU A 109 -23.44 13.03 -0.85
CA GLU A 109 -24.09 12.93 -2.17
C GLU A 109 -23.97 14.23 -2.99
N ASN A 110 -23.51 15.33 -2.38
CA ASN A 110 -23.21 16.59 -3.06
C ASN A 110 -21.87 16.59 -3.82
N ASP A 111 -20.99 15.58 -3.63
CA ASP A 111 -19.69 15.46 -4.29
C ASP A 111 -19.77 14.83 -5.69
N VAL A 112 -20.99 14.61 -6.21
CA VAL A 112 -21.22 14.10 -7.57
C VAL A 112 -20.81 15.12 -8.63
N LEU A 113 -20.74 16.42 -8.28
CA LEU A 113 -20.32 17.50 -9.19
C LEU A 113 -18.80 17.76 -9.20
N SER A 114 -18.03 17.23 -8.24
CA SER A 114 -16.56 17.44 -8.11
C SER A 114 -15.72 16.33 -8.74
N ARG A 115 -16.35 15.32 -9.35
CA ARG A 115 -15.76 14.07 -9.89
C ARG A 115 -14.64 14.22 -10.93
N ARG A 116 -14.20 15.43 -11.27
CA ARG A 116 -13.13 15.63 -12.26
C ARG A 116 -11.71 15.47 -11.71
N PHE A 117 -11.49 15.48 -10.38
CA PHE A 117 -10.12 15.44 -9.82
C PHE A 117 -9.99 14.77 -8.43
N VAL A 118 -10.63 13.62 -8.20
CA VAL A 118 -10.41 12.91 -6.92
C VAL A 118 -8.98 12.38 -6.86
N THR A 119 -8.26 12.55 -5.76
CA THR A 119 -6.92 11.96 -5.58
C THR A 119 -7.08 10.52 -5.08
N CYS A 120 -6.35 9.56 -5.66
CA CYS A 120 -6.40 8.18 -5.20
C CYS A 120 -5.92 8.09 -3.74
N GLU A 121 -6.58 7.29 -2.91
CA GLU A 121 -6.38 7.29 -1.46
C GLU A 121 -6.04 5.92 -0.86
N CYS A 122 -6.10 4.87 -1.69
CA CYS A 122 -5.79 3.49 -1.31
C CYS A 122 -4.94 2.81 -2.39
N ALA A 123 -4.33 1.68 -2.03
CA ALA A 123 -3.61 0.79 -2.92
C ALA A 123 -4.31 -0.58 -2.98
N THR A 124 -4.60 -1.09 -4.17
CA THR A 124 -5.21 -2.42 -4.35
C THR A 124 -4.37 -3.54 -3.75
N GLU A 125 -3.05 -3.46 -3.94
CA GLU A 125 -2.05 -4.42 -3.42
C GLU A 125 -1.90 -4.37 -1.89
N SER A 126 -2.33 -3.28 -1.24
CA SER A 126 -2.23 -3.12 0.21
C SER A 126 -3.40 -2.31 0.75
N ASN A 127 -4.55 -2.98 0.83
CA ASN A 127 -5.80 -2.35 1.22
C ASN A 127 -5.85 -2.05 2.73
N TRP A 128 -6.10 -0.79 3.06
CA TRP A 128 -6.31 -0.24 4.40
C TRP A 128 -7.60 0.61 4.50
N CYS A 129 -8.56 0.38 3.60
CA CYS A 129 -9.88 1.01 3.63
C CYS A 129 -10.67 0.64 4.90
N ASP A 130 -11.55 1.55 5.35
CA ASP A 130 -12.36 1.37 6.56
C ASP A 130 -13.65 0.59 6.30
N ASN A 131 -14.35 0.16 7.36
CA ASN A 131 -15.76 -0.25 7.31
C ASN A 131 -16.11 -1.29 6.22
N ASN A 132 -15.32 -2.37 6.10
CA ASN A 132 -15.48 -3.42 5.09
C ASN A 132 -15.40 -2.92 3.63
N GLN A 133 -14.82 -1.74 3.42
CA GLN A 133 -14.55 -1.23 2.09
C GLN A 133 -13.34 -1.94 1.48
N TYR A 134 -13.33 -2.00 0.16
CA TYR A 134 -12.19 -2.46 -0.60
C TYR A 134 -11.62 -1.33 -1.44
N CYS A 135 -10.31 -1.41 -1.71
CA CYS A 135 -9.70 -0.49 -2.64
C CYS A 135 -10.09 -0.89 -4.06
N LYS A 136 -10.88 -0.05 -4.73
CA LYS A 136 -11.23 -0.24 -6.13
C LYS A 136 -10.23 0.49 -7.01
N GLY A 137 -9.29 -0.27 -7.57
CA GLY A 137 -8.29 0.23 -8.50
C GLY A 137 -8.93 0.78 -9.77
N GLY A 138 -8.42 1.90 -10.27
CA GLY A 138 -8.93 2.54 -11.49
C GLY A 138 -10.35 3.11 -11.38
N ALA A 139 -10.88 3.27 -10.16
CA ALA A 139 -12.17 3.91 -9.93
C ALA A 139 -12.17 5.36 -10.47
N ASP A 140 -13.04 5.63 -11.45
CA ASP A 140 -13.44 6.93 -11.99
C ASP A 140 -12.35 8.01 -12.11
N GLY A 141 -11.17 7.66 -12.63
CA GLY A 141 -10.16 8.65 -13.03
C GLY A 141 -9.53 9.42 -11.86
N CYS A 142 -9.33 8.75 -10.71
CA CYS A 142 -8.58 9.37 -9.62
C CYS A 142 -7.13 9.68 -10.05
N ASN A 143 -6.60 10.83 -9.62
CA ASN A 143 -5.23 11.22 -9.86
C ASN A 143 -4.32 10.55 -8.84
N TYR A 144 -3.22 9.93 -9.32
CA TYR A 144 -2.22 9.31 -8.46
C TYR A 144 -1.69 10.32 -7.44
N ALA A 145 -1.82 9.99 -6.16
CA ALA A 145 -1.26 10.78 -5.09
C ALA A 145 0.24 10.52 -4.95
N SER A 146 0.99 11.57 -4.63
CA SER A 146 2.43 11.48 -4.37
C SER A 146 2.76 11.11 -2.91
N SER A 147 1.74 10.94 -2.06
CA SER A 147 1.87 10.68 -0.62
C SER A 147 2.20 9.22 -0.27
N GLY A 148 2.04 8.30 -1.21
CA GLY A 148 2.07 6.87 -0.93
C GLY A 148 0.84 6.36 -0.21
N CYS A 149 0.59 5.07 -0.37
CA CYS A 149 -0.53 4.33 0.19
C CYS A 149 -0.06 2.94 0.66
N GLY A 150 -0.93 2.22 1.36
CA GLY A 150 -0.64 0.86 1.80
C GLY A 150 0.26 0.80 3.03
N THR A 151 0.79 -0.39 3.32
CA THR A 151 1.73 -0.59 4.43
C THR A 151 2.94 0.34 4.29
N LEU A 152 3.19 1.14 5.33
CA LEU A 152 4.25 2.13 5.44
C LEU A 152 4.26 3.15 4.28
N ASP A 153 3.10 3.37 3.65
CA ASP A 153 2.91 4.21 2.47
C ASP A 153 3.84 3.86 1.29
N GLY A 154 4.21 2.58 1.17
CA GLY A 154 5.16 2.11 0.17
C GLY A 154 4.58 1.82 -1.22
N TYR A 155 3.25 1.81 -1.35
CA TYR A 155 2.54 1.47 -2.58
C TYR A 155 2.03 2.74 -3.26
N PRO A 156 1.95 2.78 -4.61
CA PRO A 156 1.25 3.85 -5.28
C PRO A 156 -0.24 3.82 -4.91
N CYS A 157 -0.84 4.99 -4.73
CA CYS A 157 -2.28 5.09 -4.56
C CYS A 157 -2.96 4.93 -5.93
N ASP A 158 -3.74 3.88 -6.13
CA ASP A 158 -4.31 3.49 -7.44
C ASP A 158 -5.84 3.41 -7.44
N GLY A 159 -6.49 3.67 -6.30
CA GLY A 159 -7.93 3.54 -6.18
C GLY A 159 -8.57 4.39 -5.10
N LEU A 160 -9.87 4.17 -4.96
CA LEU A 160 -10.72 4.76 -3.92
C LEU A 160 -11.34 3.66 -3.06
N CYS A 161 -11.59 3.96 -1.79
CA CYS A 161 -12.26 3.04 -0.88
C CYS A 161 -13.76 2.98 -1.19
N GLU A 162 -14.27 1.82 -1.61
CA GLU A 162 -15.68 1.62 -1.94
C GLU A 162 -16.29 0.50 -1.11
N ASN A 163 -17.58 0.62 -0.80
CA ASN A 163 -18.33 -0.46 -0.15
C ASN A 163 -18.43 -1.64 -1.13
N GLY A 164 -18.24 -2.87 -0.63
CA GLY A 164 -18.60 -4.08 -1.36
C GLY A 164 -20.08 -4.03 -1.75
N ASN A 165 -20.37 -4.10 -3.05
CA ASN A 165 -21.71 -4.44 -3.54
C ASN A 165 -21.85 -5.96 -3.60
#